data_AF-A0A7J9RM13-F1
#
_entry.id   AF-A0A7J9RM13-F1
#
_cell.length_a   1.000
_cell.length_b   1.000
_cell.length_c   1.000
_cell.angle_alpha   90.00
_cell.angle_beta   90.00
_cell.angle_gamma   90.00
#
_symmetry.space_group_name_H-M   'P 1'
#
loop_
_entity.id
_entity.type
_entity.pdbx_description
1 polymer ?
#
loop_
_entity_poly.entity_id
_entity_poly.type
_entity_poly.pdbx_seq_one_letter_code
_entity_poly.pdbx_strand_id
1 'polypeptide(L)'
;MAWNELKIGKSTFFPVVRKLAEMKEIVFDKSFLASAEMDMELYYIFRDVSRDEKDAKKIKEIGLRYDITIIPPGALGMEFVKTAGHYHPYIRGSALTYPEMYEVLEGEAHFLLQKREEEERSGIEEITDVVVVKARKGDVLIIPPNYGHVTINHTETVLKMANWVARTFCSIYEPIERKGGAAYFELTTGEFVKNERYEAVPPIRFLQPRDTGIRELELELELSKGVAIYELLKVSEKLKFLTKASQAQFLPPVYLKIA
;
A
#
# COMPACT_ATOMS: atom_id res chain seq x y z
N MET A 1 -17.90 4.59 14.73
CA MET A 1 -17.36 5.96 14.67
C MET A 1 -17.16 6.29 13.20
N ALA A 2 -17.62 7.43 12.71
CA ALA A 2 -17.37 7.85 11.33
C ALA A 2 -16.09 8.71 11.31
N TRP A 3 -15.12 8.37 10.46
CA TRP A 3 -13.86 9.12 10.33
C TRP A 3 -14.01 10.29 9.37
N ASN A 4 -14.98 11.18 9.65
CA ASN A 4 -15.34 12.27 8.74
C ASN A 4 -14.31 13.41 8.71
N GLU A 5 -13.49 13.52 9.74
CA GLU A 5 -12.40 14.50 9.82
C GLU A 5 -11.22 13.92 10.59
N LEU A 6 -10.03 14.43 10.28
CA LEU A 6 -8.80 14.19 11.02
C LEU A 6 -8.22 15.55 11.44
N LYS A 7 -8.03 15.74 12.74
CA LYS A 7 -7.46 16.97 13.31
C LYS A 7 -6.02 16.73 13.74
N ILE A 8 -5.09 17.52 13.21
CA ILE A 8 -3.69 17.52 13.60
C ILE A 8 -3.28 18.97 13.88
N GLY A 9 -2.97 19.26 15.15
CA GLY A 9 -2.71 20.62 15.58
C GLY A 9 -3.91 21.53 15.32
N LYS A 10 -3.72 22.56 14.48
CA LYS A 10 -4.77 23.50 14.07
C LYS A 10 -5.42 23.14 12.72
N SER A 11 -4.92 22.11 12.05
CA SER A 11 -5.36 21.70 10.72
C SER A 11 -6.45 20.64 10.82
N THR A 12 -7.44 20.74 9.92
CA THR A 12 -8.48 19.72 9.74
C THR A 12 -8.38 19.17 8.33
N PHE A 13 -8.37 17.85 8.21
CA PHE A 13 -8.34 17.11 6.95
C PHE A 13 -9.63 16.31 6.80
N PHE A 14 -10.12 16.19 5.57
CA PHE A 14 -11.32 15.42 5.24
C PHE A 14 -10.94 14.21 4.38
N PRO A 15 -11.56 13.05 4.59
CA PRO A 15 -11.19 11.85 3.88
C PRO A 15 -11.78 11.84 2.46
N VAL A 16 -11.07 11.17 1.56
CA VAL A 16 -11.71 10.47 0.45
C VAL A 16 -12.16 9.12 1.00
N VAL A 17 -13.47 8.86 0.95
CA VAL A 17 -14.06 7.61 1.45
C VAL A 17 -14.18 6.63 0.29
N ARG A 18 -13.65 5.42 0.46
CA ARG A 18 -13.89 4.32 -0.48
C ARG A 18 -15.15 3.57 -0.10
N LYS A 19 -16.09 3.43 -1.03
CA LYS A 19 -17.33 2.68 -0.84
C LYS A 19 -17.31 1.33 -1.56
N LEU A 20 -18.19 0.42 -1.14
CA LEU A 20 -18.31 -0.92 -1.73
C LEU A 20 -18.62 -0.88 -3.24
N ALA A 21 -19.44 0.08 -3.69
CA ALA A 21 -19.74 0.28 -5.11
C ALA A 21 -18.48 0.39 -5.99
N GLU A 22 -17.41 1.00 -5.46
CA GLU A 22 -16.14 1.20 -6.15
C GLU A 22 -15.22 -0.02 -6.08
N MET A 23 -15.57 -1.04 -5.29
CA MET A 23 -14.78 -2.25 -5.08
C MET A 23 -15.44 -3.53 -5.61
N LYS A 24 -16.69 -3.45 -6.10
CA LYS A 24 -17.48 -4.64 -6.53
C LYS A 24 -16.75 -5.58 -7.50
N GLU A 25 -15.92 -5.04 -8.40
CA GLU A 25 -15.20 -5.85 -9.39
C GLU A 25 -14.11 -6.71 -8.75
N ILE A 26 -13.55 -6.24 -7.63
CA ILE A 26 -12.38 -6.81 -6.95
C ILE A 26 -12.71 -7.54 -5.64
N VAL A 27 -13.99 -7.70 -5.33
CA VAL A 27 -14.46 -8.50 -4.19
C VAL A 27 -14.48 -9.98 -4.57
N PHE A 28 -13.93 -10.84 -3.72
CA PHE A 28 -13.88 -12.29 -3.93
C PHE A 28 -15.30 -12.90 -3.94
N ASP A 29 -16.06 -12.65 -2.87
CA ASP A 29 -17.39 -13.21 -2.69
C ASP A 29 -18.44 -12.41 -3.48
N LYS A 30 -18.74 -12.86 -4.70
CA LYS A 30 -19.76 -12.22 -5.53
C LYS A 30 -21.19 -12.43 -5.01
N SER A 31 -21.42 -13.44 -4.16
CA SER A 31 -22.74 -13.67 -3.57
C SER A 31 -23.07 -12.63 -2.50
N PHE A 32 -22.08 -12.22 -1.71
CA PHE A 32 -22.18 -11.11 -0.78
C PHE A 32 -22.66 -9.81 -1.45
N LEU A 33 -22.15 -9.52 -2.65
CA LEU A 33 -22.52 -8.30 -3.40
C LEU A 33 -23.99 -8.25 -3.80
N ALA A 34 -24.70 -9.38 -3.87
CA ALA A 34 -26.11 -9.41 -4.27
C ALA A 34 -27.05 -8.79 -3.23
N SER A 35 -26.62 -8.74 -1.96
CA SER A 35 -27.41 -8.21 -0.84
C SER A 35 -26.70 -7.11 -0.04
N ALA A 36 -25.45 -6.79 -0.37
CA ALA A 36 -24.69 -5.78 0.36
C ALA A 36 -25.11 -4.35 -0.04
N GLU A 37 -25.08 -3.45 0.94
CA GLU A 37 -25.31 -2.02 0.71
C GLU A 37 -24.12 -1.41 -0.04
N MET A 38 -24.34 -0.96 -1.28
CA MET A 38 -23.27 -0.45 -2.15
C MET A 38 -22.66 0.86 -1.64
N ASP A 39 -23.34 1.60 -0.77
CA ASP A 39 -22.86 2.82 -0.15
C ASP A 39 -22.03 2.57 1.14
N MET A 40 -21.90 1.31 1.57
CA MET A 40 -21.07 0.88 2.68
C MET A 40 -19.66 1.44 2.54
N GLU A 41 -19.20 2.15 3.56
CA GLU A 41 -17.87 2.74 3.63
C GLU A 41 -16.85 1.71 4.08
N LEU A 42 -15.78 1.53 3.31
CA LEU A 42 -14.79 0.48 3.54
C LEU A 42 -13.51 1.02 4.15
N TYR A 43 -13.03 2.17 3.71
CA TYR A 43 -11.86 2.84 4.29
C TYR A 43 -11.78 4.32 3.90
N TYR A 44 -10.95 5.05 4.63
CA TYR A 44 -10.88 6.51 4.61
C TYR A 44 -9.44 6.94 4.34
N ILE A 45 -9.22 7.76 3.30
CA ILE A 45 -7.90 8.25 2.93
C ILE A 45 -7.84 9.77 3.16
N PHE A 46 -7.04 10.20 4.12
CA PHE A 46 -6.70 11.59 4.34
C PHE A 46 -5.44 11.93 3.56
N ARG A 47 -5.58 12.73 2.52
CA ARG A 47 -4.46 13.13 1.67
C ARG A 47 -3.83 14.43 2.16
N ASP A 48 -2.56 14.62 1.80
CA ASP A 48 -1.87 15.90 2.03
C ASP A 48 -1.78 16.30 3.51
N VAL A 49 -1.71 15.30 4.39
CA VAL A 49 -1.66 15.49 5.83
C VAL A 49 -0.34 16.17 6.22
N SER A 50 -0.45 17.20 7.06
CA SER A 50 0.70 17.96 7.58
C SER A 50 0.40 18.51 8.96
N ARG A 51 1.43 18.72 9.77
CA ARG A 51 1.29 19.27 11.14
C ARG A 51 0.94 20.75 11.15
N ASP A 52 1.49 21.49 10.19
CA ASP A 52 1.27 22.92 10.00
C ASP A 52 1.55 23.33 8.54
N GLU A 53 1.31 24.60 8.22
CA GLU A 53 1.51 25.15 6.87
C GLU A 53 2.97 25.11 6.40
N LYS A 54 3.93 25.18 7.33
CA LYS A 54 5.36 25.14 7.00
C LYS A 54 5.73 23.74 6.51
N ASP A 55 5.27 22.71 7.22
CA ASP A 55 5.43 21.32 6.79
C ASP A 55 4.70 21.07 5.47
N ALA A 56 3.45 21.56 5.34
CA ALA A 56 2.69 21.43 4.10
C ALA A 56 3.44 22.00 2.88
N LYS A 57 4.08 23.18 3.05
CA LYS A 57 4.91 23.80 2.01
C LYS A 57 6.15 22.96 1.71
N LYS A 58 6.88 22.52 2.73
CA LYS A 58 8.09 21.71 2.56
C LYS A 58 7.80 20.38 1.85
N ILE A 59 6.72 19.69 2.22
CA ILE A 59 6.27 18.43 1.60
C ILE A 59 6.02 18.63 0.09
N LYS A 60 5.35 19.74 -0.28
CA LYS A 60 5.12 20.10 -1.68
C LYS A 60 6.42 20.43 -2.42
N GLU A 61 7.32 21.20 -1.82
CA GLU A 61 8.61 21.58 -2.40
C GLU A 61 9.50 20.37 -2.74
N ILE A 62 9.47 19.32 -1.89
CA ILE A 62 10.22 18.08 -2.13
C ILE A 62 9.47 17.08 -3.04
N GLY A 63 8.30 17.45 -3.56
CA GLY A 63 7.53 16.63 -4.51
C GLY A 63 6.87 15.40 -3.89
N LEU A 64 6.63 15.41 -2.58
CA LEU A 64 5.99 14.30 -1.86
C LEU A 64 4.58 14.66 -1.39
N ARG A 65 3.89 13.64 -0.91
CA ARG A 65 2.63 13.71 -0.17
C ARG A 65 2.71 12.75 1.02
N TYR A 66 2.18 13.17 2.15
CA TYR A 66 1.96 12.31 3.31
C TYR A 66 0.47 12.02 3.41
N ASP A 67 0.09 10.76 3.37
CA ASP A 67 -1.30 10.33 3.48
C ASP A 67 -1.50 9.52 4.76
N ILE A 68 -2.73 9.50 5.27
CA ILE A 68 -3.17 8.60 6.34
C ILE A 68 -4.36 7.81 5.82
N THR A 69 -4.29 6.49 5.95
CA THR A 69 -5.40 5.60 5.61
C THR A 69 -5.91 4.91 6.88
N ILE A 70 -7.23 4.88 7.04
CA ILE A 70 -7.92 4.19 8.13
C ILE A 70 -8.82 3.13 7.54
N ILE A 71 -8.63 1.88 7.95
CA ILE A 71 -9.43 0.71 7.54
C ILE A 71 -10.09 0.17 8.81
N PRO A 72 -11.41 0.32 8.98
CA PRO A 72 -12.15 -0.30 10.08
C PRO A 72 -12.07 -1.82 9.99
N PRO A 73 -12.33 -2.57 11.07
CA PRO A 73 -12.51 -4.01 10.98
C PRO A 73 -13.78 -4.33 10.17
N GLY A 74 -13.76 -5.43 9.41
CA GLY A 74 -14.91 -5.85 8.61
C GLY A 74 -14.58 -6.96 7.62
N ALA A 75 -15.63 -7.51 7.01
CA ALA A 75 -15.53 -8.53 5.98
C ALA A 75 -16.40 -8.17 4.77
N LEU A 76 -15.96 -8.57 3.60
CA LEU A 76 -16.68 -8.48 2.33
C LEU A 76 -17.18 -9.88 1.95
N GLY A 77 -18.13 -10.39 2.74
CA GLY A 77 -18.56 -11.79 2.68
C GLY A 77 -17.50 -12.71 3.27
N MET A 78 -16.88 -13.54 2.43
CA MET A 78 -15.86 -14.51 2.85
C MET A 78 -14.45 -13.93 3.02
N GLU A 79 -14.17 -12.70 2.58
CA GLU A 79 -12.83 -12.10 2.66
C GLU A 79 -12.75 -10.92 3.63
N PHE A 80 -11.57 -10.66 4.16
CA PHE A 80 -11.35 -9.48 4.99
C PHE A 80 -11.45 -8.18 4.19
N VAL A 81 -11.84 -7.09 4.87
CA VAL A 81 -11.80 -5.74 4.28
C VAL A 81 -10.38 -5.36 3.90
N LYS A 82 -10.24 -4.75 2.72
CA LYS A 82 -8.96 -4.45 2.09
C LYS A 82 -9.00 -3.15 1.28
N THR A 83 -7.84 -2.62 0.94
CA THR A 83 -7.75 -1.55 -0.07
C THR A 83 -8.02 -2.09 -1.48
N ALA A 84 -8.37 -1.21 -2.40
CA ALA A 84 -8.65 -1.62 -3.78
C ALA A 84 -7.45 -2.27 -4.50
N GLY A 85 -6.25 -1.91 -4.08
CA GLY A 85 -5.01 -2.31 -4.70
C GLY A 85 -4.68 -1.51 -5.96
N HIS A 86 -3.40 -1.24 -6.19
CA HIS A 86 -2.95 -0.56 -7.40
C HIS A 86 -1.46 -0.77 -7.69
N TYR A 87 -1.07 -0.40 -8.91
CA TYR A 87 0.32 -0.25 -9.33
C TYR A 87 0.69 1.25 -9.43
N HIS A 88 1.99 1.52 -9.46
CA HIS A 88 2.53 2.85 -9.72
C HIS A 88 3.02 2.97 -11.16
N PRO A 89 3.00 4.16 -11.78
CA PRO A 89 3.58 4.34 -13.10
C PRO A 89 5.11 4.30 -13.04
N TYR A 90 5.72 4.05 -14.19
CA TYR A 90 7.15 4.18 -14.39
C TYR A 90 7.63 5.61 -14.10
N ILE A 91 8.79 5.71 -13.46
CA ILE A 91 9.51 6.97 -13.33
C ILE A 91 10.03 7.35 -14.72
N ARG A 92 9.86 8.61 -15.13
CA ARG A 92 10.23 9.07 -16.48
C ARG A 92 11.68 8.70 -16.81
N GLY A 93 11.86 7.94 -17.90
CA GLY A 93 13.18 7.50 -18.37
C GLY A 93 13.77 6.32 -17.59
N SER A 94 12.95 5.55 -16.87
CA SER A 94 13.37 4.40 -16.07
C SER A 94 12.43 3.20 -16.29
N ALA A 95 12.95 2.00 -16.08
CA ALA A 95 12.17 0.75 -16.00
C ALA A 95 11.64 0.46 -14.57
N LEU A 96 11.80 1.41 -13.65
CA LEU A 96 11.33 1.34 -12.28
C LEU A 96 10.08 2.19 -12.09
N THR A 97 9.06 1.66 -11.43
CA THR A 97 7.94 2.46 -10.93
C THR A 97 8.31 3.22 -9.67
N TYR A 98 7.50 4.22 -9.32
CA TYR A 98 7.67 4.92 -8.04
C TYR A 98 7.55 3.94 -6.86
N PRO A 99 8.47 3.97 -5.89
CA PRO A 99 8.27 3.28 -4.62
C PRO A 99 7.40 4.11 -3.68
N GLU A 100 6.99 3.50 -2.58
CA GLU A 100 6.19 4.12 -1.52
C GLU A 100 6.66 3.60 -0.16
N MET A 101 6.62 4.44 0.87
CA MET A 101 7.01 4.05 2.24
C MET A 101 5.79 4.12 3.16
N TYR A 102 5.46 3.02 3.84
CA TYR A 102 4.37 2.91 4.81
C TYR A 102 4.88 2.80 6.24
N GLU A 103 4.09 3.30 7.19
CA GLU A 103 4.18 3.01 8.62
C GLU A 103 2.80 2.58 9.15
N VAL A 104 2.74 1.51 9.93
CA VAL A 104 1.52 1.14 10.66
C VAL A 104 1.46 1.95 11.96
N LEU A 105 0.47 2.81 12.10
CA LEU A 105 0.30 3.69 13.27
C LEU A 105 -0.50 3.02 14.39
N GLU A 106 -1.52 2.24 14.04
CA GLU A 106 -2.40 1.49 14.95
C GLU A 106 -2.87 0.20 14.27
N GLY A 107 -3.07 -0.87 15.04
CA GLY A 107 -3.54 -2.16 14.53
C GLY A 107 -2.45 -3.00 13.86
N GLU A 108 -2.90 -3.94 13.04
CA GLU A 108 -2.07 -4.88 12.27
C GLU A 108 -2.55 -4.94 10.82
N ALA A 109 -1.61 -5.11 9.91
CA ALA A 109 -1.83 -5.12 8.47
C ALA A 109 -1.16 -6.33 7.83
N HIS A 110 -1.85 -6.94 6.89
CA HIS A 110 -1.20 -7.77 5.89
C HIS A 110 -1.08 -6.96 4.60
N PHE A 111 0.16 -6.72 4.16
CA PHE A 111 0.45 -6.11 2.86
C PHE A 111 0.70 -7.21 1.84
N LEU A 112 -0.25 -7.45 0.95
CA LEU A 112 -0.06 -8.32 -0.20
C LEU A 112 0.58 -7.52 -1.33
N LEU A 113 1.79 -7.90 -1.69
CA LEU A 113 2.60 -7.29 -2.73
C LEU A 113 2.75 -8.28 -3.88
N GLN A 114 2.54 -7.83 -5.12
CA GLN A 114 2.72 -8.68 -6.30
C GLN A 114 3.52 -7.97 -7.38
N LYS A 115 4.56 -8.65 -7.89
CA LYS A 115 5.36 -8.13 -9.00
C LYS A 115 4.68 -8.44 -10.31
N ARG A 116 4.53 -7.44 -11.17
CA ARG A 116 4.00 -7.58 -12.52
C ARG A 116 5.12 -7.39 -13.51
N GLU A 117 5.29 -8.36 -14.39
CA GLU A 117 6.13 -8.24 -15.57
C GLU A 117 5.24 -8.37 -16.81
N GLU A 118 5.46 -7.49 -17.78
CA GLU A 118 4.72 -7.47 -19.03
C GLU A 118 5.72 -7.73 -20.15
N GLU A 119 5.56 -8.86 -20.84
CA GLU A 119 6.39 -9.17 -21.99
C GLU A 119 5.88 -8.37 -23.20
N GLU A 120 6.66 -7.37 -23.64
CA GLU A 120 6.28 -6.43 -24.72
C GLU A 120 5.83 -7.11 -26.03
N ARG A 121 6.28 -8.33 -26.29
CA ARG A 121 6.00 -9.05 -27.54
C ARG A 121 4.74 -9.90 -27.51
N SER A 122 4.42 -10.50 -26.37
CA SER A 122 3.27 -11.40 -26.22
C SER A 122 2.06 -10.69 -25.64
N GLY A 123 2.26 -9.55 -24.96
CA GLY A 123 1.21 -8.87 -24.21
C GLY A 123 0.73 -9.70 -23.00
N ILE A 124 1.44 -10.78 -22.67
CA ILE A 124 1.11 -11.64 -21.54
C ILE A 124 1.64 -10.96 -20.28
N GLU A 125 0.72 -10.79 -19.33
CA GLU A 125 1.01 -10.27 -18.00
C GLU A 125 1.32 -11.44 -17.07
N GLU A 126 2.55 -11.49 -16.54
CA GLU A 126 2.97 -12.51 -15.59
C GLU A 126 3.14 -11.90 -14.19
N ILE A 127 2.62 -12.61 -13.19
CA ILE A 127 2.94 -12.33 -11.79
C ILE A 127 4.16 -13.18 -11.42
N THR A 128 5.33 -12.55 -11.31
CA THR A 128 6.60 -13.28 -11.10
C THR A 128 6.96 -13.43 -9.62
N ASP A 129 6.30 -12.70 -8.72
CA ASP A 129 6.50 -12.81 -7.28
C ASP A 129 5.26 -12.34 -6.51
N VAL A 130 4.96 -13.00 -5.39
CA VAL A 130 3.90 -12.61 -4.45
C VAL A 130 4.42 -12.72 -3.02
N VAL A 131 4.23 -11.65 -2.25
CA VAL A 131 4.66 -11.53 -0.87
C VAL A 131 3.52 -11.06 -0.01
N VAL A 132 3.39 -11.63 1.18
CA VAL A 132 2.57 -11.06 2.25
C VAL A 132 3.49 -10.63 3.37
N VAL A 133 3.53 -9.33 3.64
CA VAL A 133 4.27 -8.75 4.77
C VAL A 133 3.30 -8.53 5.92
N LYS A 134 3.55 -9.17 7.06
CA LYS A 134 2.76 -8.99 8.28
C LYS A 134 3.36 -7.88 9.13
N ALA A 135 2.70 -6.74 9.20
CA ALA A 135 3.17 -5.56 9.90
C ALA A 135 2.21 -5.18 11.02
N ARG A 136 2.74 -4.65 12.11
CA ARG A 136 1.97 -4.14 13.24
C ARG A 136 2.42 -2.73 13.59
N LYS A 137 1.72 -2.09 14.52
CA LYS A 137 2.07 -0.75 15.02
C LYS A 137 3.59 -0.54 15.20
N GLY A 138 4.09 0.52 14.57
CA GLY A 138 5.47 0.96 14.58
C GLY A 138 6.36 0.33 13.52
N ASP A 139 5.88 -0.67 12.78
CA ASP A 139 6.62 -1.25 11.67
C ASP A 139 6.55 -0.34 10.43
N VAL A 140 7.66 -0.31 9.70
CA VAL A 140 7.84 0.43 8.45
C VAL A 140 8.06 -0.56 7.30
N LEU A 141 7.49 -0.25 6.14
CA LEU A 141 7.58 -1.07 4.92
C LEU A 141 7.87 -0.15 3.72
N ILE A 142 8.66 -0.65 2.76
CA ILE A 142 8.71 -0.07 1.41
C ILE A 142 7.87 -0.94 0.48
N ILE A 143 7.03 -0.30 -0.32
CA ILE A 143 6.50 -0.90 -1.55
C ILE A 143 7.58 -0.73 -2.63
N PRO A 144 8.25 -1.82 -3.05
CA PRO A 144 9.29 -1.74 -4.06
C PRO A 144 8.76 -1.23 -5.42
N PRO A 145 9.66 -0.68 -6.25
CA PRO A 145 9.36 -0.50 -7.66
C PRO A 145 8.86 -1.80 -8.31
N ASN A 146 7.92 -1.65 -9.24
CA ASN A 146 7.29 -2.68 -10.06
C ASN A 146 6.36 -3.65 -9.30
N TYR A 147 6.08 -3.38 -8.02
CA TYR A 147 5.08 -4.11 -7.25
C TYR A 147 3.77 -3.32 -7.16
N GLY A 148 2.67 -4.05 -7.35
CA GLY A 148 1.35 -3.61 -6.90
C GLY A 148 1.15 -4.03 -5.46
N HIS A 149 0.26 -3.34 -4.74
CA HIS A 149 0.05 -3.62 -3.33
C HIS A 149 -1.43 -3.51 -2.93
N VAL A 150 -1.86 -4.41 -2.04
CA VAL A 150 -3.14 -4.39 -1.33
C VAL A 150 -2.84 -4.45 0.17
N THR A 151 -3.55 -3.65 0.95
CA THR A 151 -3.48 -3.71 2.42
C THR A 151 -4.77 -4.29 2.96
N ILE A 152 -4.65 -5.31 3.81
CA ILE A 152 -5.76 -6.08 4.36
C ILE A 152 -5.79 -5.87 5.86
N ASN A 153 -6.96 -5.50 6.39
CA ASN A 153 -7.21 -5.52 7.83
C ASN A 153 -7.85 -6.85 8.21
N HIS A 154 -7.03 -7.78 8.69
CA HIS A 154 -7.44 -9.13 9.07
C HIS A 154 -7.91 -9.22 10.53
N THR A 155 -7.98 -8.09 11.25
CA THR A 155 -8.26 -8.05 12.69
C THR A 155 -9.62 -7.44 12.99
N GLU A 156 -10.10 -7.66 14.22
CA GLU A 156 -11.29 -7.00 14.79
C GLU A 156 -11.01 -5.58 15.30
N THR A 157 -9.83 -5.02 14.99
CA THR A 157 -9.44 -3.67 15.40
C THR A 157 -9.24 -2.75 14.20
N VAL A 158 -9.28 -1.44 14.46
CA VAL A 158 -9.04 -0.44 13.42
C VAL A 158 -7.57 -0.47 13.03
N LEU A 159 -7.30 -0.62 11.73
CA LEU A 159 -5.99 -0.42 11.15
C LEU A 159 -5.84 1.04 10.73
N LYS A 160 -4.80 1.72 11.23
CA LYS A 160 -4.40 3.05 10.79
C LYS A 160 -2.96 3.00 10.31
N MET A 161 -2.72 3.53 9.12
CA MET A 161 -1.40 3.60 8.51
C MET A 161 -1.15 4.97 7.91
N ALA A 162 0.11 5.30 7.74
CA ALA A 162 0.53 6.47 6.99
C ALA A 162 1.55 6.10 5.93
N ASN A 163 1.67 6.94 4.91
CA ASN A 163 2.60 6.71 3.82
C ASN A 163 3.21 8.00 3.26
N TRP A 164 4.50 7.91 2.92
CA TRP A 164 5.17 8.87 2.03
C TRP A 164 5.11 8.35 0.59
N VAL A 165 4.58 9.18 -0.30
CA VAL A 165 4.41 8.85 -1.70
C VAL A 165 4.75 10.04 -2.59
N ALA A 166 5.24 9.78 -3.80
CA ALA A 166 5.47 10.82 -4.78
C ALA A 166 4.16 11.53 -5.16
N ARG A 167 4.20 12.86 -5.16
CA ARG A 167 3.02 13.70 -5.46
C ARG A 167 2.60 13.63 -6.92
N THR A 168 3.55 13.42 -7.82
CA THR A 168 3.40 13.64 -9.26
C THR A 168 2.68 12.52 -9.99
N PHE A 169 2.42 11.38 -9.33
CA PHE A 169 1.77 10.24 -9.97
C PHE A 169 0.35 10.00 -9.49
N CYS A 170 -0.43 9.37 -10.37
CA CYS A 170 -1.72 8.79 -10.06
C CYS A 170 -1.59 7.26 -10.05
N SER A 171 -2.18 6.62 -9.04
CA SER A 171 -2.26 5.17 -8.93
C SER A 171 -2.94 4.55 -10.16
N ILE A 172 -2.45 3.41 -10.62
CA ILE A 172 -3.00 2.65 -11.76
C ILE A 172 -3.77 1.44 -11.19
N TYR A 173 -5.08 1.57 -11.06
CA TYR A 173 -5.97 0.54 -10.50
C TYR A 173 -6.35 -0.54 -11.52
N GLU A 174 -6.43 -0.15 -12.78
CA GLU A 174 -7.02 -0.93 -13.86
C GLU A 174 -6.45 -2.36 -14.02
N PRO A 175 -5.13 -2.63 -13.87
CA PRO A 175 -4.61 -3.99 -13.96
C PRO A 175 -5.19 -4.95 -12.91
N ILE A 176 -5.40 -4.47 -11.68
CA ILE A 176 -6.02 -5.25 -10.60
C ILE A 176 -7.52 -5.39 -10.82
N GLU A 177 -8.20 -4.33 -11.27
CA GLU A 177 -9.63 -4.35 -11.57
C GLU A 177 -9.97 -5.34 -12.69
N ARG A 178 -9.22 -5.34 -13.80
CA ARG A 178 -9.39 -6.31 -14.89
C ARG A 178 -9.29 -7.75 -14.40
N LYS A 179 -8.34 -8.01 -13.50
CA LYS A 179 -8.11 -9.32 -12.90
C LYS A 179 -9.05 -9.62 -11.75
N GLY A 180 -10.00 -8.74 -11.44
CA GLY A 180 -11.00 -8.93 -10.39
C GLY A 180 -10.40 -9.02 -8.99
N GLY A 181 -9.23 -8.41 -8.78
CA GLY A 181 -8.50 -8.43 -7.50
C GLY A 181 -7.02 -8.74 -7.67
N ALA A 182 -6.31 -8.79 -6.54
CA ALA A 182 -4.92 -9.21 -6.50
C ALA A 182 -4.75 -10.71 -6.82
N ALA A 183 -3.51 -11.17 -6.89
CA ALA A 183 -3.14 -12.55 -7.20
C ALA A 183 -3.66 -13.57 -6.17
N TYR A 184 -3.93 -13.11 -4.94
CA TYR A 184 -4.61 -13.87 -3.90
C TYR A 184 -5.63 -13.01 -3.16
N PHE A 185 -6.62 -13.66 -2.57
CA PHE A 185 -7.57 -13.10 -1.61
C PHE A 185 -7.33 -13.71 -0.23
N GLU A 186 -7.39 -12.90 0.82
CA GLU A 186 -7.31 -13.40 2.21
C GLU A 186 -8.74 -13.57 2.76
N LEU A 187 -9.11 -14.83 3.01
CA LEU A 187 -10.40 -15.18 3.57
C LEU A 187 -10.44 -14.93 5.08
N THR A 188 -11.64 -14.75 5.63
CA THR A 188 -11.86 -14.56 7.08
C THR A 188 -11.45 -15.77 7.92
N THR A 189 -11.23 -16.92 7.30
CA THR A 189 -10.62 -18.11 7.90
C THR A 189 -9.10 -18.00 8.08
N GLY A 190 -8.47 -16.98 7.49
CA GLY A 190 -7.01 -16.79 7.40
C GLY A 190 -6.36 -17.50 6.21
N GLU A 191 -7.14 -18.18 5.36
CA GLU A 191 -6.65 -18.83 4.15
C GLU A 191 -6.41 -17.82 3.03
N PHE A 192 -5.33 -18.02 2.27
CA PHE A 192 -5.08 -17.28 1.03
C PHE A 192 -5.50 -18.11 -0.19
N VAL A 193 -6.54 -17.66 -0.90
CA VAL A 193 -7.05 -18.33 -2.10
C VAL A 193 -6.51 -17.64 -3.35
N LYS A 194 -6.01 -18.42 -4.30
CA LYS A 194 -5.50 -17.92 -5.58
C LYS A 194 -6.61 -17.27 -6.40
N ASN A 195 -6.30 -16.17 -7.05
CA ASN A 195 -7.19 -15.58 -8.03
C ASN A 195 -7.00 -16.26 -9.40
N GLU A 196 -7.99 -17.07 -9.79
CA GLU A 196 -7.98 -17.86 -11.03
C GLU A 196 -8.00 -17.02 -12.32
N ARG A 197 -8.19 -15.70 -12.23
CA ARG A 197 -8.09 -14.80 -13.40
C ARG A 197 -6.65 -14.49 -13.81
N TYR A 198 -5.67 -14.88 -12.99
CA TYR A 198 -4.26 -14.89 -13.36
C TYR A 198 -3.89 -16.28 -13.88
N GLU A 199 -3.20 -16.33 -15.03
CA GLU A 199 -2.83 -17.60 -15.68
C GLU A 199 -1.83 -18.40 -14.84
N ALA A 200 -0.83 -17.72 -14.30
CA ALA A 200 0.17 -18.27 -13.41
C ALA A 200 0.39 -17.35 -12.22
N VAL A 201 0.38 -17.93 -11.01
CA VAL A 201 0.63 -17.21 -9.77
C VAL A 201 1.57 -18.04 -8.88
N PRO A 202 2.75 -17.50 -8.52
CA PRO A 202 3.70 -18.18 -7.65
C PRO A 202 3.14 -18.30 -6.22
N PRO A 203 3.65 -19.24 -5.41
CA PRO A 203 3.26 -19.35 -4.00
C PRO A 203 3.62 -18.08 -3.22
N ILE A 204 2.81 -17.74 -2.22
CA ILE A 204 3.06 -16.60 -1.35
C ILE A 204 4.31 -16.84 -0.52
N ARG A 205 5.20 -15.84 -0.47
CA ARG A 205 6.24 -15.76 0.55
C ARG A 205 5.78 -14.86 1.69
N PHE A 206 5.71 -15.41 2.89
CA PHE A 206 5.35 -14.65 4.09
C PHE A 206 6.59 -14.07 4.74
N LEU A 207 6.61 -12.76 4.93
CA LEU A 207 7.75 -12.03 5.48
C LEU A 207 7.34 -11.15 6.66
N GLN A 208 8.31 -10.81 7.50
CA GLN A 208 8.21 -9.71 8.44
C GLN A 208 8.83 -8.46 7.81
N PRO A 209 8.46 -7.23 8.25
CA PRO A 209 9.03 -5.98 7.74
C PRO A 209 10.56 -6.00 7.70
N ARG A 210 11.21 -6.48 8.77
CA ARG A 210 12.68 -6.60 8.84
C ARG A 210 13.33 -7.47 7.74
N ASP A 211 12.56 -8.32 7.07
CA ASP A 211 13.02 -9.23 6.02
C ASP A 211 12.82 -8.63 4.62
N THR A 212 12.31 -7.39 4.52
CA THR A 212 12.00 -6.68 3.26
C THR A 212 13.13 -5.73 2.80
N GLY A 213 14.33 -5.84 3.39
CA GLY A 213 15.42 -4.89 3.15
C GLY A 213 15.22 -3.53 3.84
N ILE A 214 14.15 -3.36 4.63
CA ILE A 214 13.93 -2.13 5.39
C ILE A 214 15.02 -1.90 6.42
N ARG A 215 15.69 -2.93 6.91
CA ARG A 215 16.70 -2.82 7.97
C ARG A 215 17.94 -2.05 7.49
N GLU A 216 18.39 -2.34 6.28
CA GLU A 216 19.49 -1.63 5.62
C GLU A 216 19.12 -0.16 5.44
N LEU A 217 17.88 0.09 4.99
CA LEU A 217 17.35 1.44 4.88
C LEU A 217 17.18 2.12 6.24
N GLU A 218 16.76 1.43 7.30
CA GLU A 218 16.63 2.02 8.63
C GLU A 218 17.98 2.55 9.13
N LEU A 219 19.06 1.82 8.85
CA LEU A 219 20.42 2.25 9.16
C LEU A 219 20.84 3.48 8.35
N GLU A 220 20.60 3.48 7.04
CA GLU A 220 20.90 4.64 6.18
C GLU A 220 20.04 5.87 6.51
N LEU A 221 18.78 5.61 6.82
CA LEU A 221 17.78 6.62 7.14
C LEU A 221 17.93 7.16 8.56
N GLU A 222 18.74 6.50 9.41
CA GLU A 222 18.81 6.73 10.86
C GLU A 222 17.42 6.63 11.52
N LEU A 223 16.56 5.77 10.98
CA LEU A 223 15.28 5.43 11.58
C LEU A 223 15.56 4.54 12.79
N SER A 224 15.54 5.14 13.97
CA SER A 224 15.49 4.35 15.19
C SER A 224 14.08 3.83 15.44
N LYS A 225 14.00 2.67 16.08
CA LYS A 225 12.73 2.01 16.39
C LYS A 225 11.80 2.98 17.14
N GLY A 226 10.61 3.20 16.60
CA GLY A 226 9.59 4.08 17.19
C GLY A 226 9.67 5.55 16.75
N VAL A 227 10.61 5.92 15.86
CA VAL A 227 10.56 7.22 15.17
C VAL A 227 9.58 7.12 14.02
N ALA A 228 8.49 7.90 14.10
CA ALA A 228 7.49 7.97 13.05
C ALA A 228 8.11 8.44 11.73
N ILE A 229 7.72 7.83 10.61
CA ILE A 229 8.28 8.18 9.30
C ILE A 229 8.01 9.63 8.92
N TYR A 230 7.00 10.27 9.52
CA TYR A 230 6.75 11.71 9.36
C TYR A 230 7.98 12.56 9.76
N GLU A 231 8.76 12.14 10.75
CA GLU A 231 9.96 12.85 11.21
C GLU A 231 11.07 12.90 10.15
N LEU A 232 11.03 12.01 9.15
CA LEU A 232 11.94 12.06 8.00
C LEU A 232 11.80 13.34 7.18
N LEU A 233 10.71 14.12 7.36
CA LEU A 233 10.61 15.45 6.79
C LEU A 233 11.74 16.37 7.27
N LYS A 234 12.32 16.17 8.46
CA LYS A 234 13.48 16.92 8.96
C LYS A 234 14.75 16.66 8.14
N VAL A 235 14.89 15.44 7.63
CA VAL A 235 16.00 14.92 6.81
C VAL A 235 15.50 14.52 5.41
N SER A 236 14.72 15.41 4.79
CA SER A 236 13.96 15.14 3.56
C SER A 236 14.81 14.69 2.36
N GLU A 237 16.11 14.96 2.36
CA GLU A 237 17.06 14.45 1.38
C GLU A 237 17.12 12.92 1.35
N LYS A 238 16.83 12.28 2.48
CA LYS A 238 16.78 10.83 2.63
C LYS A 238 15.52 10.20 2.02
N LEU A 239 14.49 11.00 1.71
CA LEU A 239 13.26 10.56 1.03
C LEU A 239 13.35 10.66 -0.52
N LYS A 240 14.48 11.10 -1.07
CA LYS A 240 14.63 11.33 -2.52
C LYS A 240 14.48 10.05 -3.36
N PHE A 241 14.70 8.87 -2.79
CA PHE A 241 14.45 7.59 -3.48
C PHE A 241 12.98 7.41 -3.88
N LEU A 242 12.04 8.06 -3.19
CA LEU A 242 10.61 8.03 -3.52
C LEU A 242 10.28 8.79 -4.79
N THR A 243 11.14 9.70 -5.27
CA THR A 243 10.88 10.53 -6.45
C THR A 243 11.91 10.38 -7.56
N LYS A 244 13.09 9.81 -7.28
CA LYS A 244 14.21 9.72 -8.23
C LYS A 244 14.58 8.27 -8.52
N ALA A 245 14.46 7.88 -9.79
CA ALA A 245 14.85 6.55 -10.27
C ALA A 245 16.32 6.20 -9.95
N SER A 246 17.24 7.17 -10.08
CA SER A 246 18.67 6.97 -9.80
C SER A 246 18.98 6.61 -8.35
N GLN A 247 18.03 6.82 -7.44
CA GLN A 247 18.14 6.41 -6.04
C GLN A 247 17.25 5.19 -5.75
N ALA A 248 16.07 5.11 -6.34
CA ALA A 248 15.18 3.95 -6.22
C ALA A 248 15.84 2.63 -6.66
N GLN A 249 16.77 2.68 -7.63
CA GLN A 249 17.53 1.51 -8.07
C GLN A 249 18.45 0.91 -7.01
N PHE A 250 18.77 1.66 -5.96
CA PHE A 250 19.60 1.21 -4.84
C PHE A 250 18.77 0.74 -3.65
N LEU A 251 17.43 0.79 -3.75
CA LEU A 251 16.61 0.08 -2.78
C LEU A 251 17.05 -1.38 -2.77
N PRO A 252 17.32 -1.96 -1.59
CA PRO A 252 17.68 -3.36 -1.52
C PRO A 252 16.62 -4.14 -2.27
N PRO A 253 16.99 -5.10 -3.14
CA PRO A 253 16.02 -5.97 -3.75
C PRO A 253 15.25 -6.61 -2.60
N VAL A 254 14.00 -6.18 -2.44
CA VAL A 254 13.17 -6.41 -1.25
C VAL A 254 13.09 -7.90 -0.93
N TYR A 255 13.32 -8.73 -1.96
CA TYR A 255 13.23 -10.16 -1.90
C TYR A 255 14.38 -10.82 -2.67
N LEU A 256 15.59 -10.77 -2.11
CA LEU A 256 16.57 -11.79 -2.46
C LEU A 256 15.90 -13.15 -2.22
N LYS A 257 15.86 -14.00 -3.26
CA LYS A 257 15.47 -15.40 -3.13
C LYS A 257 16.35 -15.98 -2.03
N ILE A 258 15.79 -16.18 -0.83
CA ILE A 258 16.43 -17.04 0.14
C ILE A 258 16.41 -18.41 -0.53
N ALA A 259 17.58 -18.84 -1.00
CA ALA A 259 17.80 -20.16 -1.58
C ALA A 259 17.66 -21.24 -0.51
#